data_AF-N6TLK8-F1
#
_entry.id   AF-N6TLK8-F1
#
_cell.length_a   1.000
_cell.length_b   1.000
_cell.length_c   1.000
_cell.angle_alpha   90.00
_cell.angle_beta   90.00
_cell.angle_gamma   90.00
#
_symmetry.space_group_name_H-M   'P 1'
#
loop_
_entity.id
_entity.type
_entity.pdbx_description
1 polymer ?
#
loop_
_entity_poly.entity_id
_entity_poly.type
_entity_poly.pdbx_seq_one_letter_code
_entity_poly.pdbx_strand_id
1 'polypeptide(L)'
;MADQYAIFGCANRAYGHVVVVTGGKHSTNPPKSDASNSDTTVATSNQINKAGRRQRRMRIPDKPNYPLNLWSIMKNCIGKDLSKIPMPVNFNEPLSMLQRLTEDYEYADILDKAAKCTDPCEQLAYVAAYTISSYATTSNRTGKPFNPLLGETYECDRTDDLGWRCFSEQVSHHPPIVAQYCEGAEWHCWQEFTMTSKFRGKYLQIIPLGSAQAEFLKSGNKYSWRKVTTTVHNIIVGKLWVDQHGDMEITGKGSAVGINCQLKYIPYSYFTRDSQRRVKGVVMDNGNVKWVINGTWDDQVEIAPVTGNTGTPSNPIYQTGNPILAWKRRDAPKDSEKFYNFTLLAAQLNEPEDGVPPTDSRLRPDQRLMEEGRWDDANKEKIRIEEKQRTVRRQREAEAEKAASEGRPFTPYKPLWFEQKTQEGSDIITHIYKQTYWTSKEEKRWADCPDIF
;
A
#
# COMPACT_ATOMS: atom_id res chain seq x y z
N MET A 1 -7.66 -28.21 38.75
CA MET A 1 -7.42 -26.89 39.38
C MET A 1 -7.35 -25.86 38.26
N ALA A 2 -8.50 -25.31 37.89
CA ALA A 2 -8.60 -24.26 36.89
C ALA A 2 -9.77 -23.38 37.34
N ASP A 3 -9.43 -22.21 37.87
CA ASP A 3 -10.37 -21.18 38.26
C ASP A 3 -9.76 -19.82 37.91
N GLN A 4 -10.64 -18.91 37.50
CA GLN A 4 -10.48 -17.46 37.38
C GLN A 4 -9.58 -16.93 36.26
N TYR A 5 -10.19 -16.32 35.25
CA TYR A 5 -10.20 -14.86 35.07
C TYR A 5 -11.36 -14.47 34.15
N ALA A 6 -12.39 -13.90 34.76
CA ALA A 6 -13.39 -13.08 34.09
C ALA A 6 -13.10 -11.60 34.44
N ILE A 7 -13.67 -10.71 33.61
CA ILE A 7 -13.77 -9.25 33.74
C ILE A 7 -12.67 -8.46 33.02
N PHE A 8 -12.96 -8.08 31.76
CA PHE A 8 -13.21 -6.67 31.40
C PHE A 8 -14.23 -6.64 30.26
N GLY A 9 -15.50 -6.43 30.63
CA GLY A 9 -16.51 -5.96 29.70
C GLY A 9 -16.34 -4.45 29.53
N CYS A 10 -16.10 -4.01 28.30
CA CYS A 10 -16.38 -2.64 27.90
C CYS A 10 -16.99 -2.67 26.49
N ALA A 11 -18.31 -2.44 26.48
CA ALA A 11 -19.14 -1.91 25.40
C ALA A 11 -18.61 -2.04 23.96
N ASN A 12 -18.93 -3.16 23.31
CA ASN A 12 -19.13 -3.18 21.86
C ASN A 12 -20.39 -2.34 21.53
N ARG A 13 -20.22 -1.03 21.30
CA ARG A 13 -21.23 -0.27 20.54
C ARG A 13 -21.05 -0.59 19.07
N ALA A 14 -21.92 -1.47 18.57
CA ALA A 14 -22.07 -1.73 17.16
C ALA A 14 -22.58 -0.47 16.44
N TYR A 15 -21.68 0.31 15.84
CA TYR A 15 -22.05 1.38 14.90
C TYR A 15 -22.35 0.76 13.53
N GLY A 16 -23.49 0.07 13.44
CA GLY A 16 -24.08 -0.32 12.18
C GLY A 16 -24.93 0.82 11.64
N HIS A 17 -24.31 1.86 11.05
CA HIS A 17 -25.07 2.97 10.46
C HIS A 17 -24.83 3.11 8.97
N VAL A 18 -25.93 3.02 8.22
CA VAL A 18 -26.01 3.37 6.81
C VAL A 18 -25.95 4.89 6.75
N VAL A 19 -24.83 5.45 6.31
CA VAL A 19 -24.75 6.88 5.98
C VAL A 19 -25.63 7.11 4.76
N VAL A 20 -26.79 7.72 4.96
CA VAL A 20 -27.67 8.17 3.88
C VAL A 20 -27.27 9.61 3.54
N VAL A 21 -26.55 9.78 2.43
CA VAL A 21 -26.25 11.10 1.86
C VAL A 21 -27.35 11.41 0.85
N THR A 22 -28.20 12.41 1.12
CA THR A 22 -29.13 12.94 0.12
C THR A 22 -28.50 14.12 -0.58
N GLY A 23 -28.00 13.91 -1.80
CA GLY A 23 -27.60 14.99 -2.70
C GLY A 23 -28.81 15.66 -3.35
N GLY A 24 -28.76 16.98 -3.49
CA GLY A 24 -29.75 17.76 -4.24
C GLY A 24 -29.81 17.36 -5.72
N LYS A 25 -31.01 17.41 -6.30
CA LYS A 25 -31.32 16.98 -7.67
C LYS A 25 -30.39 17.63 -8.71
N HIS A 26 -29.66 16.83 -9.47
CA HIS A 26 -29.08 17.24 -10.75
C HIS A 26 -30.10 17.04 -11.88
N SER A 27 -30.36 18.12 -12.62
CA SER A 27 -31.14 18.12 -13.86
C SER A 27 -30.31 17.52 -15.00
N THR A 28 -30.91 16.56 -15.71
CA THR A 28 -30.33 15.84 -16.84
C THR A 28 -30.62 16.52 -18.18
N ASN A 29 -29.61 16.45 -19.07
CA ASN A 29 -29.60 16.53 -20.54
C ASN A 29 -28.96 17.78 -21.15
N PRO A 30 -27.89 17.60 -21.97
CA PRO A 30 -27.64 18.43 -23.14
C PRO A 30 -28.12 17.71 -24.43
N PRO A 31 -28.48 18.46 -25.48
CA PRO A 31 -28.98 17.90 -26.73
C PRO A 31 -27.84 17.38 -27.63
N LYS A 32 -28.19 16.39 -28.47
CA LYS A 32 -27.37 15.87 -29.57
C LYS A 32 -27.37 16.84 -30.75
N SER A 33 -26.24 16.98 -31.43
CA SER A 33 -26.17 17.43 -32.82
C SER A 33 -25.02 16.74 -33.56
N ASP A 34 -25.34 16.30 -34.78
CA ASP A 34 -24.48 15.52 -35.68
C ASP A 34 -23.40 16.34 -36.41
N ALA A 35 -22.29 15.65 -36.67
CA ALA A 35 -21.35 15.70 -37.80
C ALA A 35 -20.86 17.04 -38.40
N SER A 36 -19.53 17.20 -38.42
CA SER A 36 -18.78 17.33 -39.69
C SER A 36 -17.26 17.15 -39.50
N ASN A 37 -16.67 16.41 -40.43
CA ASN A 37 -15.24 16.21 -40.63
C ASN A 37 -14.55 17.54 -41.00
N SER A 38 -13.42 17.83 -40.37
CA SER A 38 -12.34 18.57 -41.06
C SER A 38 -10.98 18.13 -40.51
N ASP A 39 -10.16 17.59 -41.40
CA ASP A 39 -8.75 17.33 -41.21
C ASP A 39 -8.04 18.63 -40.83
N THR A 40 -7.26 18.61 -39.76
CA THR A 40 -6.24 19.64 -39.53
C THR A 40 -4.97 19.00 -39.01
N THR A 41 -3.97 19.04 -39.88
CA THR A 41 -2.57 18.68 -39.71
C THR A 41 -2.03 19.10 -38.34
N VAL A 42 -1.57 18.13 -37.56
CA VAL A 42 -0.84 18.33 -36.30
C VAL A 42 0.52 18.93 -36.64
N ALA A 43 0.62 20.26 -36.53
CA ALA A 43 1.89 20.95 -36.50
C ALA A 43 2.58 20.64 -35.16
N THR A 44 3.72 19.99 -35.25
CA THR A 44 4.69 19.74 -34.19
C THR A 44 5.10 21.05 -33.52
N SER A 45 4.55 21.33 -32.33
CA SER A 45 5.04 22.42 -31.49
C SER A 45 6.23 21.94 -30.65
N ASN A 46 7.32 22.65 -30.85
CA ASN A 46 8.65 22.39 -30.33
C ASN A 46 8.69 22.25 -28.79
N GLN A 47 9.43 21.23 -28.35
CA GLN A 47 9.87 21.03 -26.98
C GLN A 47 10.66 22.26 -26.51
N ILE A 48 10.13 22.95 -25.50
CA ILE A 48 10.95 23.79 -24.63
C ILE A 48 11.57 22.85 -23.60
N ASN A 49 12.84 22.51 -23.82
CA ASN A 49 13.67 21.77 -22.87
C ASN A 49 13.77 22.54 -21.54
N LYS A 50 13.04 22.09 -20.51
CA LYS A 50 13.44 22.32 -19.13
C LYS A 50 14.65 21.44 -18.86
N ALA A 51 15.83 22.05 -18.70
CA ALA A 51 17.02 21.35 -18.25
C ALA A 51 16.77 20.58 -16.94
N GLY A 52 17.16 19.30 -16.88
CA GLY A 52 17.48 18.60 -15.62
C GLY A 52 16.56 17.48 -15.13
N ARG A 53 15.41 17.17 -15.76
CA ARG A 53 14.54 16.05 -15.30
C ARG A 53 14.91 14.74 -15.97
N ARG A 54 15.06 13.67 -15.18
CA ARG A 54 15.29 12.30 -15.68
C ARG A 54 14.10 11.87 -16.55
N GLN A 55 14.37 11.40 -17.76
CA GLN A 55 13.34 10.78 -18.59
C GLN A 55 13.10 9.35 -18.10
N ARG A 56 11.92 9.11 -17.51
CA ARG A 56 11.54 7.80 -16.96
C ARG A 56 10.83 6.95 -18.02
N ARG A 57 10.97 5.63 -17.93
CA ARG A 57 10.28 4.70 -18.85
C ARG A 57 8.76 4.79 -18.69
N MET A 58 8.04 4.50 -19.77
CA MET A 58 6.57 4.54 -19.80
C MET A 58 5.92 3.15 -19.70
N ARG A 59 6.68 2.09 -19.96
CA ARG A 59 6.25 0.69 -19.94
C ARG A 59 7.45 -0.24 -19.76
N ILE A 60 7.16 -1.51 -19.48
CA ILE A 60 8.12 -2.63 -19.51
C ILE A 60 7.78 -3.58 -20.69
N PRO A 61 8.65 -4.58 -20.99
CA PRO A 61 8.34 -5.59 -21.99
C PRO A 61 7.03 -6.34 -21.71
N ASP A 62 6.43 -6.89 -22.75
CA ASP A 62 5.21 -7.67 -22.61
C ASP A 62 5.49 -8.99 -21.89
N LYS A 63 4.59 -9.35 -20.98
CA LYS A 63 4.67 -10.61 -20.25
C LYS A 63 4.44 -11.78 -21.22
N PRO A 64 5.20 -12.88 -21.09
CA PRO A 64 4.91 -14.11 -21.81
C PRO A 64 3.46 -14.59 -21.66
N ASN A 65 2.88 -15.08 -22.75
CA ASN A 65 1.48 -15.53 -22.79
C ASN A 65 1.37 -17.03 -22.46
N TYR A 66 1.60 -17.39 -21.19
CA TYR A 66 1.39 -18.76 -20.72
C TYR A 66 0.07 -18.88 -19.95
N PRO A 67 -0.75 -19.93 -20.20
CA PRO A 67 -1.93 -20.19 -19.40
C PRO A 67 -1.51 -20.60 -17.98
N LEU A 68 -2.01 -19.88 -16.98
CA LEU A 68 -1.70 -20.12 -15.57
C LEU A 68 -2.89 -20.76 -14.87
N ASN A 69 -2.66 -21.89 -14.18
CA ASN A 69 -3.66 -22.54 -13.36
C ASN A 69 -3.29 -22.45 -11.87
N LEU A 70 -3.78 -21.40 -11.20
CA LEU A 70 -3.49 -21.16 -9.78
C LEU A 70 -3.96 -22.31 -8.87
N TRP A 71 -5.06 -22.98 -9.24
CA TRP A 71 -5.60 -24.11 -8.47
C TRP A 71 -4.61 -25.27 -8.35
N SER A 72 -3.81 -25.52 -9.40
CA SER A 72 -2.83 -26.62 -9.40
C SER A 72 -1.82 -26.53 -8.24
N ILE A 73 -1.47 -25.30 -7.84
CA ILE A 73 -0.59 -24.99 -6.71
C ILE A 73 -1.39 -24.96 -5.40
N MET A 74 -2.58 -24.34 -5.44
CA MET A 74 -3.35 -24.02 -4.23
C MET A 74 -4.13 -25.19 -3.63
N LYS A 75 -4.39 -26.28 -4.38
CA LYS A 75 -5.23 -27.40 -3.93
C LYS A 75 -4.77 -28.03 -2.61
N ASN A 76 -3.46 -28.07 -2.35
CA ASN A 76 -2.87 -28.66 -1.14
C ASN A 76 -2.65 -27.65 -0.01
N CYS A 77 -3.13 -26.42 -0.20
CA CYS A 77 -2.87 -25.25 0.63
C CYS A 77 -4.09 -24.75 1.38
N ILE A 78 -5.22 -25.46 1.29
CA ILE A 78 -6.48 -25.10 1.97
C ILE A 78 -6.22 -24.99 3.48
N GLY A 79 -6.57 -23.84 4.08
CA GLY A 79 -6.40 -23.57 5.50
C GLY A 79 -4.96 -23.24 5.95
N LYS A 80 -3.97 -23.27 5.05
CA LYS A 80 -2.57 -22.94 5.36
C LYS A 80 -2.29 -21.45 5.13
N ASP A 81 -1.24 -20.95 5.77
CA ASP A 81 -0.65 -19.64 5.46
C ASP A 81 0.16 -19.73 4.16
N LEU A 82 -0.26 -18.98 3.14
CA LEU A 82 0.37 -18.97 1.81
C LEU A 82 1.72 -18.27 1.78
N SER A 83 2.06 -17.48 2.80
CA SER A 83 3.40 -16.87 2.90
C SER A 83 4.50 -17.95 2.89
N LYS A 84 4.16 -19.16 3.36
CA LYS A 84 5.06 -20.33 3.46
C LYS A 84 5.03 -21.25 2.25
N ILE A 85 4.21 -20.94 1.24
CA ILE A 85 4.05 -21.77 0.04
C ILE A 85 4.82 -21.12 -1.12
N PRO A 86 5.83 -21.81 -1.69
CA PRO A 86 6.59 -21.27 -2.80
C PRO A 86 5.69 -21.16 -4.03
N MET A 87 5.52 -19.93 -4.51
CA MET A 87 4.82 -19.64 -5.77
C MET A 87 5.83 -19.65 -6.91
N PRO A 88 5.53 -20.30 -8.06
CA PRO A 88 6.30 -20.15 -9.28
C PRO A 88 6.29 -18.70 -9.77
N VAL A 89 7.38 -18.26 -10.40
CA VAL A 89 7.55 -16.88 -10.92
C VAL A 89 6.41 -16.49 -11.85
N ASN A 90 5.80 -17.44 -12.55
CA ASN A 90 4.72 -17.19 -13.49
C ASN A 90 3.48 -16.53 -12.84
N PHE A 91 3.28 -16.68 -11.53
CA PHE A 91 2.20 -16.03 -10.77
C PHE A 91 2.60 -14.70 -10.15
N ASN A 92 3.87 -14.31 -10.31
CA ASN A 92 4.37 -13.07 -9.78
C ASN A 92 4.08 -11.90 -10.73
N GLU A 93 4.41 -10.71 -10.24
CA GLU A 93 4.67 -9.52 -11.04
C GLU A 93 6.13 -9.11 -10.79
N PRO A 94 6.81 -8.44 -11.75
CA PRO A 94 8.24 -8.10 -11.64
C PRO A 94 8.52 -6.93 -10.69
N LEU A 95 7.87 -6.91 -9.52
CA LEU A 95 8.10 -5.97 -8.44
C LEU A 95 8.26 -6.72 -7.10
N SER A 96 9.17 -6.25 -6.27
CA SER A 96 9.32 -6.65 -4.87
C SER A 96 8.18 -6.06 -4.02
N MET A 97 7.86 -6.66 -2.87
CA MET A 97 6.89 -6.07 -1.94
C MET A 97 7.31 -4.65 -1.49
N LEU A 98 8.63 -4.37 -1.42
CA LEU A 98 9.16 -3.04 -1.12
C LEU A 98 8.71 -1.99 -2.15
N GLN A 99 8.78 -2.36 -3.44
CA GLN A 99 8.29 -1.55 -4.55
C GLN A 99 6.75 -1.45 -4.52
N ARG A 100 6.06 -2.57 -4.27
CA ARG A 100 4.59 -2.59 -4.18
C ARG A 100 4.04 -1.63 -3.11
N LEU A 101 4.71 -1.53 -1.96
CA LEU A 101 4.36 -0.58 -0.91
C LEU A 101 4.68 0.87 -1.30
N THR A 102 5.70 1.09 -2.13
CA THR A 102 6.03 2.44 -2.63
C THR A 102 4.92 3.00 -3.53
N GLU A 103 4.10 2.15 -4.14
CA GLU A 103 2.91 2.59 -4.90
C GLU A 103 1.84 3.27 -4.03
N ASP A 104 1.90 3.17 -2.69
CA ASP A 104 1.02 3.95 -1.79
C ASP A 104 1.16 5.46 -2.06
N TYR A 105 2.33 5.90 -2.52
CA TYR A 105 2.64 7.30 -2.84
C TYR A 105 2.30 7.69 -4.28
N GLU A 106 1.57 6.86 -5.05
CA GLU A 106 1.10 7.21 -6.39
C GLU A 106 0.31 8.53 -6.36
N TYR A 107 -0.48 8.77 -5.32
CA TYR A 107 -1.31 9.97 -5.15
C TYR A 107 -0.84 10.83 -3.95
N ALA A 108 0.48 10.91 -3.75
CA ALA A 108 1.07 11.72 -2.68
C ALA A 108 0.71 13.22 -2.78
N ASP A 109 0.29 13.71 -3.96
CA ASP A 109 -0.22 15.09 -4.13
C ASP A 109 -1.45 15.40 -3.26
N ILE A 110 -2.17 14.37 -2.79
CA ILE A 110 -3.25 14.52 -1.81
C ILE A 110 -2.69 14.94 -0.45
N LEU A 111 -1.53 14.42 -0.05
CA LEU A 111 -0.86 14.82 1.19
C LEU A 111 -0.33 16.26 1.09
N ASP A 112 0.14 16.68 -0.09
CA ASP A 112 0.52 18.08 -0.33
C ASP A 112 -0.68 19.04 -0.19
N LYS A 113 -1.88 18.60 -0.58
CA LYS A 113 -3.13 19.36 -0.35
C LYS A 113 -3.48 19.37 1.14
N ALA A 114 -3.42 18.21 1.81
CA ALA A 114 -3.68 18.08 3.24
C ALA A 114 -2.75 18.98 4.08
N ALA A 115 -1.47 19.09 3.70
CA ALA A 115 -0.48 19.94 4.38
C ALA A 115 -0.82 21.45 4.32
N LYS A 116 -1.63 21.88 3.34
CA LYS A 116 -2.07 23.27 3.18
C LYS A 116 -3.34 23.60 3.98
N CYS A 117 -4.07 22.60 4.45
CA CYS A 117 -5.29 22.79 5.24
C CYS A 117 -4.98 23.42 6.59
N THR A 118 -5.83 24.35 7.03
CA THR A 118 -5.78 24.94 8.37
C THR A 118 -6.76 24.29 9.33
N ASP A 119 -7.87 23.74 8.84
CA ASP A 119 -8.78 22.91 9.62
C ASP A 119 -8.24 21.48 9.71
N PRO A 120 -7.94 20.96 10.91
CA PRO A 120 -7.50 19.58 11.09
C PRO A 120 -8.52 18.52 10.63
N CYS A 121 -9.82 18.84 10.61
CA CYS A 121 -10.84 17.91 10.10
C CYS A 121 -10.82 17.82 8.57
N GLU A 122 -10.68 18.95 7.87
CA GLU A 122 -10.43 18.98 6.43
C GLU A 122 -9.12 18.27 6.08
N GLN A 123 -8.04 18.54 6.84
CA GLN A 123 -6.76 17.85 6.67
C GLN A 123 -6.94 16.32 6.76
N LEU A 124 -7.67 15.84 7.78
CA LEU A 124 -7.95 14.41 7.92
C LEU A 124 -8.87 13.86 6.81
N ALA A 125 -9.78 14.67 6.26
CA ALA A 125 -10.59 14.24 5.11
C ALA A 125 -9.73 13.98 3.86
N TYR A 126 -8.71 14.81 3.59
CA TYR A 126 -7.73 14.54 2.54
C TYR A 126 -6.84 13.34 2.87
N VAL A 127 -6.38 13.17 4.12
CA VAL A 127 -5.63 11.98 4.54
C VAL A 127 -6.45 10.72 4.29
N ALA A 128 -7.75 10.73 4.57
CA ALA A 128 -8.64 9.61 4.30
C ALA A 128 -8.79 9.33 2.78
N ALA A 129 -8.86 10.36 1.94
CA ALA A 129 -8.82 10.17 0.49
C ALA A 129 -7.50 9.54 0.03
N TYR A 130 -6.37 9.96 0.61
CA TYR A 130 -5.05 9.36 0.36
C TYR A 130 -5.02 7.88 0.75
N THR A 131 -5.50 7.49 1.94
CA THR A 131 -5.50 6.08 2.35
C THR A 131 -6.35 5.21 1.43
N ILE A 132 -7.49 5.71 0.94
CA ILE A 132 -8.34 5.03 -0.04
C ILE A 132 -7.60 4.88 -1.39
N SER A 133 -6.93 5.94 -1.86
CA SER A 133 -6.24 5.94 -3.15
C SER A 133 -5.16 4.86 -3.26
N SER A 134 -4.52 4.48 -2.13
CA SER A 134 -3.48 3.44 -2.08
C SER A 134 -3.96 2.06 -2.55
N TYR A 135 -5.27 1.81 -2.52
CA TYR A 135 -5.85 0.54 -2.99
C TYR A 135 -6.15 0.51 -4.48
N ALA A 136 -6.17 1.65 -5.19
CA ALA A 136 -6.59 1.71 -6.58
C ALA A 136 -5.71 0.85 -7.50
N THR A 137 -4.41 0.77 -7.19
CA THR A 137 -3.41 -0.02 -7.93
C THR A 137 -3.62 -1.54 -7.77
N THR A 138 -4.49 -1.98 -6.86
CA THR A 138 -4.82 -3.40 -6.65
C THR A 138 -5.98 -3.89 -7.53
N SER A 139 -6.81 -2.97 -8.05
CA SER A 139 -8.07 -3.30 -8.75
C SER A 139 -7.92 -4.32 -9.89
N ASN A 140 -6.83 -4.22 -10.66
CA ASN A 140 -6.55 -5.04 -11.83
C ASN A 140 -5.27 -5.88 -11.70
N ARG A 141 -4.63 -5.90 -10.52
CA ARG A 141 -3.35 -6.57 -10.29
C ARG A 141 -3.49 -7.75 -9.36
N THR A 142 -3.41 -8.94 -9.95
CA THR A 142 -3.51 -10.23 -9.26
C THR A 142 -2.17 -10.97 -9.19
N GLY A 143 -1.11 -10.39 -9.75
CA GLY A 143 0.24 -10.93 -9.64
C GLY A 143 0.77 -10.77 -8.22
N LYS A 144 1.47 -11.79 -7.72
CA LYS A 144 2.10 -11.74 -6.39
C LYS A 144 3.44 -10.97 -6.51
N PRO A 145 3.67 -9.88 -5.77
CA PRO A 145 5.01 -9.28 -5.73
C PRO A 145 6.02 -10.27 -5.14
N PHE A 146 7.29 -10.15 -5.51
CA PHE A 146 8.35 -10.95 -4.90
C PHE A 146 8.41 -10.68 -3.40
N ASN A 147 8.52 -11.75 -2.61
CA ASN A 147 8.78 -11.63 -1.18
C ASN A 147 10.23 -11.13 -1.03
N PRO A 148 10.47 -9.98 -0.39
CA PRO A 148 11.82 -9.45 -0.27
C PRO A 148 12.69 -10.37 0.58
N LEU A 149 13.99 -10.41 0.27
CA LEU A 149 14.97 -11.08 1.12
C LEU A 149 15.22 -10.25 2.39
N LEU A 150 15.61 -10.88 3.49
CA LEU A 150 16.00 -10.18 4.71
C LEU A 150 17.19 -9.26 4.41
N GLY A 151 17.04 -7.97 4.73
CA GLY A 151 18.03 -6.94 4.40
C GLY A 151 17.96 -6.42 2.97
N GLU A 152 17.02 -6.91 2.14
CA GLU A 152 16.70 -6.27 0.86
C GLU A 152 16.19 -4.86 1.13
N THR A 153 16.66 -3.91 0.33
CA THR A 153 16.30 -2.49 0.41
C THR A 153 15.65 -2.03 -0.88
N TYR A 154 14.91 -0.93 -0.82
CA TYR A 154 14.47 -0.24 -2.03
C TYR A 154 14.36 1.25 -1.77
N GLU A 155 15.00 2.04 -2.62
CA GLU A 155 14.85 3.48 -2.67
C GLU A 155 14.04 3.96 -3.88
N CYS A 156 13.32 5.06 -3.71
CA CYS A 156 12.62 5.75 -4.79
C CYS A 156 12.70 7.26 -4.57
N ASP A 157 13.64 7.93 -5.24
CA ASP A 157 13.73 9.38 -5.26
C ASP A 157 12.92 9.97 -6.42
N ARG A 158 11.86 10.69 -6.06
CA ARG A 158 10.95 11.41 -6.96
C ARG A 158 10.90 12.88 -6.59
N THR A 159 11.89 13.41 -5.87
CA THR A 159 11.86 14.79 -5.40
C THR A 159 11.86 15.80 -6.57
N ASP A 160 12.47 15.45 -7.70
CA ASP A 160 12.57 16.29 -8.90
C ASP A 160 11.27 16.41 -9.72
N ASP A 161 10.40 15.40 -9.65
CA ASP A 161 9.19 15.30 -10.46
C ASP A 161 7.87 15.11 -9.69
N LEU A 162 7.86 14.38 -8.57
CA LEU A 162 6.67 14.16 -7.72
C LEU A 162 6.79 14.77 -6.32
N GLY A 163 7.94 15.33 -5.93
CA GLY A 163 8.12 16.06 -4.68
C GLY A 163 8.29 15.20 -3.42
N TRP A 164 8.60 13.91 -3.57
CA TRP A 164 8.82 12.99 -2.44
C TRP A 164 9.94 12.00 -2.72
N ARG A 165 10.52 11.44 -1.66
CA ARG A 165 11.44 10.30 -1.75
C ARG A 165 11.13 9.27 -0.68
N CYS A 166 11.26 8.01 -1.02
CA CYS A 166 10.88 6.88 -0.17
C CYS A 166 12.04 5.90 -0.03
N PHE A 167 12.20 5.35 1.16
CA PHE A 167 13.16 4.30 1.46
C PHE A 167 12.51 3.17 2.26
N SER A 168 12.86 1.92 1.97
CA SER A 168 12.35 0.75 2.66
C SER A 168 13.38 -0.36 2.81
N GLU A 169 13.24 -1.15 3.88
CA GLU A 169 14.06 -2.32 4.18
C GLU A 169 13.16 -3.48 4.64
N GLN A 170 13.48 -4.70 4.20
CA GLN A 170 12.91 -5.91 4.79
C GLN A 170 13.62 -6.21 6.12
N VAL A 171 13.04 -5.71 7.21
CA VAL A 171 13.62 -5.76 8.56
C VAL A 171 13.44 -7.11 9.27
N SER A 172 12.50 -7.93 8.81
CA SER A 172 12.32 -9.31 9.28
C SER A 172 11.78 -10.22 8.18
N HIS A 173 12.09 -11.52 8.23
CA HIS A 173 11.60 -12.52 7.27
C HIS A 173 10.64 -13.55 7.89
N HIS A 174 10.72 -13.77 9.21
CA HIS A 174 9.83 -14.67 9.95
C HIS A 174 9.38 -14.03 11.28
N PRO A 175 8.20 -13.38 11.32
CA PRO A 175 7.33 -13.09 10.17
C PRO A 175 7.95 -12.06 9.21
N PRO A 176 7.50 -12.01 7.93
CA PRO A 176 7.96 -10.98 7.00
C PRO A 176 7.48 -9.60 7.46
N ILE A 177 8.41 -8.67 7.64
CA ILE A 177 8.14 -7.28 8.01
C ILE A 177 8.97 -6.37 7.11
N VAL A 178 8.30 -5.41 6.48
CA VAL A 178 8.91 -4.28 5.77
C VAL A 178 8.78 -3.05 6.66
N ALA A 179 9.87 -2.31 6.84
CA ALA A 179 9.82 -0.95 7.36
C ALA A 179 10.03 0.03 6.20
N GLN A 180 9.22 1.09 6.14
CA GLN A 180 9.26 2.10 5.09
C GLN A 180 9.13 3.50 5.67
N TYR A 181 9.89 4.43 5.12
CA TYR A 181 9.86 5.85 5.45
C TYR A 181 9.85 6.68 4.17
N CYS A 182 8.98 7.70 4.11
CA CYS A 182 8.80 8.57 2.95
C CYS A 182 8.74 10.02 3.40
N GLU A 183 9.50 10.87 2.72
CA GLU A 183 9.62 12.29 2.97
C GLU A 183 9.01 13.04 1.78
N GLY A 184 7.96 13.84 2.05
CA GLY A 184 7.45 14.85 1.14
C GLY A 184 7.90 16.25 1.56
N ALA A 185 7.36 17.29 0.91
CA ALA A 185 7.76 18.67 1.17
C ALA A 185 7.39 19.16 2.59
N GLU A 186 6.16 18.87 3.05
CA GLU A 186 5.60 19.37 4.31
C GLU A 186 4.96 18.24 5.14
N TRP A 187 5.29 17.00 4.80
CA TRP A 187 4.75 15.81 5.45
C TRP A 187 5.76 14.67 5.43
N HIS A 188 5.72 13.83 6.45
CA HIS A 188 6.43 12.56 6.50
C HIS A 188 5.43 11.42 6.66
N CYS A 189 5.66 10.32 5.96
CA CYS A 189 4.90 9.08 6.11
C CYS A 189 5.84 7.93 6.47
N TRP A 190 5.36 7.02 7.30
CA TRP A 190 6.07 5.78 7.56
C TRP A 190 5.11 4.66 7.87
N GLN A 191 5.53 3.45 7.56
CA GLN A 191 4.74 2.26 7.85
C GLN A 191 5.63 1.07 8.15
N GLU A 192 5.08 0.21 9.01
CA GLU A 192 5.50 -1.18 9.06
C GLU A 192 4.44 -2.00 8.35
N PHE A 193 4.85 -2.83 7.40
CA PHE A 193 3.95 -3.72 6.71
C PHE A 193 4.31 -5.16 7.04
N THR A 194 3.33 -5.86 7.57
CA THR A 194 3.33 -7.32 7.70
C THR A 194 1.91 -7.81 7.44
N MET A 195 1.77 -9.06 7.01
CA MET A 195 0.47 -9.61 6.65
C MET A 195 0.40 -11.09 6.98
N THR A 196 -0.83 -11.55 7.22
CA THR A 196 -1.16 -12.97 7.21
C THR A 196 -2.09 -13.26 6.05
N SER A 197 -2.07 -14.51 5.57
CA SER A 197 -2.91 -14.93 4.47
C SER A 197 -3.75 -16.14 4.85
N LYS A 198 -5.01 -16.18 4.40
CA LYS A 198 -5.94 -17.28 4.67
C LYS A 198 -6.60 -17.72 3.38
N PHE A 199 -6.31 -18.94 2.94
CA PHE A 199 -6.97 -19.55 1.81
C PHE A 199 -8.23 -20.32 2.25
N ARG A 200 -9.41 -19.88 1.79
CA ARG A 200 -10.72 -20.44 2.14
C ARG A 200 -11.39 -21.16 0.96
N GLY A 201 -10.59 -21.85 0.14
CA GLY A 201 -11.07 -22.56 -1.05
C GLY A 201 -11.39 -21.62 -2.21
N LYS A 202 -12.51 -20.90 -2.17
CA LYS A 202 -12.92 -20.05 -3.30
C LYS A 202 -12.11 -18.74 -3.41
N TYR A 203 -11.60 -18.24 -2.29
CA TYR A 203 -10.92 -16.96 -2.21
C TYR A 203 -9.72 -17.02 -1.26
N LEU A 204 -8.80 -16.10 -1.46
CA LEU A 204 -7.64 -15.83 -0.62
C LEU A 204 -7.83 -14.49 0.07
N GLN A 205 -7.77 -14.47 1.40
CA GLN A 205 -7.75 -13.24 2.18
C GLN A 205 -6.31 -12.88 2.56
N ILE A 206 -5.96 -11.62 2.37
CA ILE A 206 -4.69 -11.01 2.79
C ILE A 206 -5.05 -9.97 3.85
N ILE A 207 -4.52 -10.16 5.05
CA ILE A 207 -4.86 -9.37 6.24
C ILE A 207 -3.59 -8.64 6.68
N PRO A 208 -3.46 -7.35 6.37
CA PRO A 208 -2.38 -6.51 6.91
C PRO A 208 -2.49 -6.40 8.43
N LEU A 209 -1.36 -6.47 9.14
CA LEU A 209 -1.32 -6.33 10.60
C LEU A 209 -0.52 -5.09 11.06
N GLY A 210 0.32 -4.56 10.19
CA GLY A 210 1.13 -3.38 10.47
C GLY A 210 0.36 -2.06 10.44
N SER A 211 0.98 -0.99 10.93
CA SER A 211 0.39 0.35 11.00
C SER A 211 1.15 1.33 10.11
N ALA A 212 0.42 2.28 9.54
CA ALA A 212 0.94 3.41 8.80
C ALA A 212 0.64 4.72 9.54
N GLN A 213 1.48 5.71 9.31
CA GLN A 213 1.41 7.02 9.96
C GLN A 213 1.74 8.13 8.95
N ALA A 214 1.14 9.29 9.17
CA ALA A 214 1.47 10.53 8.47
C ALA A 214 1.61 11.65 9.50
N GLU A 215 2.62 12.49 9.34
CA GLU A 215 2.88 13.67 10.16
C GLU A 215 3.01 14.90 9.26
N PHE A 216 2.34 15.99 9.63
CA PHE A 216 2.35 17.25 8.89
C PHE A 216 3.16 18.29 9.65
N LEU A 217 4.25 18.77 9.04
CA LEU A 217 5.29 19.53 9.74
C LEU A 217 4.80 20.88 10.26
N LYS A 218 3.99 21.59 9.46
CA LYS A 218 3.46 22.91 9.81
C LYS A 218 2.45 22.88 10.97
N SER A 219 1.56 21.88 10.99
CA SER A 219 0.52 21.79 12.02
C SER A 219 0.94 20.97 13.23
N GLY A 220 1.97 20.11 13.10
CA GLY A 220 2.33 19.09 14.08
C GLY A 220 1.33 17.93 14.16
N ASN A 221 0.28 17.93 13.31
CA ASN A 221 -0.75 16.91 13.34
C ASN A 221 -0.19 15.59 12.85
N LYS A 222 -0.54 14.53 13.57
CA LYS A 222 -0.13 13.17 13.26
C LYS A 222 -1.33 12.25 13.19
N TYR A 223 -1.40 11.43 12.16
CA TYR A 223 -2.49 10.50 11.93
C TYR A 223 -1.96 9.08 11.79
N SER A 224 -2.70 8.09 12.29
CA SER A 224 -2.29 6.69 12.28
C SER A 224 -3.46 5.80 11.88
N TRP A 225 -3.21 4.81 11.02
CA TRP A 225 -4.22 3.87 10.57
C TRP A 225 -3.62 2.47 10.36
N ARG A 226 -4.50 1.50 10.13
CA ARG A 226 -4.17 0.15 9.65
C ARG A 226 -4.89 -0.11 8.33
N LYS A 227 -4.23 -0.81 7.42
CA LYS A 227 -4.81 -1.20 6.13
C LYS A 227 -5.94 -2.23 6.32
N VAL A 228 -6.97 -2.16 5.48
CA VAL A 228 -8.09 -3.13 5.43
C VAL A 228 -7.71 -4.44 4.75
N THR A 229 -8.61 -5.42 4.83
CA THR A 229 -8.41 -6.76 4.24
C THR A 229 -8.60 -6.72 2.74
N THR A 230 -7.66 -7.33 2.02
CA THR A 230 -7.77 -7.60 0.58
C THR A 230 -8.24 -9.03 0.36
N THR A 231 -9.26 -9.24 -0.47
CA THR A 231 -9.72 -10.57 -0.86
C THR A 231 -9.54 -10.78 -2.37
N VAL A 232 -8.81 -11.84 -2.74
CA VAL A 232 -8.69 -12.29 -4.13
C VAL A 232 -9.67 -13.43 -4.36
N HIS A 233 -10.68 -13.17 -5.19
CA HIS A 233 -11.75 -14.11 -5.49
C HIS A 233 -11.41 -15.01 -6.67
N ASN A 234 -12.20 -16.10 -6.82
CA ASN A 234 -12.14 -17.03 -7.95
C ASN A 234 -10.81 -17.77 -8.09
N ILE A 235 -10.15 -18.10 -6.97
CA ILE A 235 -8.87 -18.83 -6.94
C ILE A 235 -8.97 -20.21 -7.62
N ILE A 236 -10.15 -20.83 -7.61
CA ILE A 236 -10.39 -22.17 -8.20
C ILE A 236 -10.91 -22.05 -9.65
N VAL A 237 -11.97 -21.27 -9.86
CA VAL A 237 -12.69 -21.19 -11.13
C VAL A 237 -13.12 -19.74 -11.41
N GLY A 238 -12.89 -19.29 -12.64
CA GLY A 238 -13.28 -17.97 -13.13
C GLY A 238 -12.10 -16.99 -13.20
N LYS A 239 -12.38 -15.77 -13.68
CA LYS A 239 -11.38 -14.70 -13.71
C LYS A 239 -11.13 -14.21 -12.27
N LEU A 240 -9.85 -14.14 -11.89
CA LEU A 240 -9.44 -13.54 -10.61
C LEU A 240 -9.86 -12.08 -10.55
N TRP A 241 -10.34 -11.65 -9.39
CA TRP A 241 -10.63 -10.25 -9.12
C TRP A 241 -10.40 -9.93 -7.65
N VAL A 242 -10.12 -8.66 -7.37
CA VAL A 242 -9.73 -8.16 -6.06
C VAL A 242 -10.87 -7.35 -5.45
N ASP A 243 -11.13 -7.58 -4.17
CA ASP A 243 -12.00 -6.76 -3.32
C ASP A 243 -11.22 -6.20 -2.13
N GLN A 244 -11.64 -5.04 -1.64
CA GLN A 244 -11.14 -4.43 -0.41
C GLN A 244 -12.32 -4.26 0.53
N HIS A 245 -12.22 -4.78 1.76
CA HIS A 245 -13.34 -4.73 2.70
C HIS A 245 -12.90 -4.63 4.16
N GLY A 246 -13.83 -4.15 4.99
CA GLY A 246 -13.64 -3.96 6.42
C GLY A 246 -13.65 -2.49 6.81
N ASP A 247 -13.44 -2.26 8.10
CA ASP A 247 -13.43 -0.93 8.68
C ASP A 247 -11.99 -0.45 8.86
N MET A 248 -11.73 0.81 8.51
CA MET A 248 -10.47 1.50 8.78
C MET A 248 -10.76 2.69 9.69
N GLU A 249 -10.03 2.75 10.79
CA GLU A 249 -9.98 3.92 11.66
C GLU A 249 -8.68 4.68 11.43
N ILE A 250 -8.78 5.98 11.21
CA ILE A 250 -7.64 6.90 11.16
C ILE A 250 -7.72 7.79 12.41
N THR A 251 -6.78 7.64 13.32
CA THR A 251 -6.79 8.32 14.62
C THR A 251 -5.75 9.44 14.64
N GLY A 252 -6.16 10.64 15.04
CA GLY A 252 -5.27 11.76 15.32
C GLY A 252 -4.49 11.59 16.62
N LYS A 253 -3.22 12.00 16.60
CA LYS A 253 -2.26 11.97 17.72
C LYS A 253 -1.63 13.35 17.88
N GLY A 254 -1.02 13.61 19.05
CA GLY A 254 -0.37 14.89 19.34
C GLY A 254 -1.37 16.05 19.30
N SER A 255 -1.15 17.03 18.42
CA SER A 255 -2.05 18.19 18.23
C SER A 255 -3.41 17.83 17.61
N ALA A 256 -3.56 16.63 17.03
CA ALA A 256 -4.81 16.16 16.42
C ALA A 256 -5.63 15.22 17.33
N VAL A 257 -5.32 15.13 18.63
CA VAL A 257 -6.09 14.31 19.59
C VAL A 257 -7.56 14.72 19.59
N GLY A 258 -8.46 13.74 19.62
CA GLY A 258 -9.91 13.95 19.54
C GLY A 258 -10.46 13.93 18.11
N ILE A 259 -9.59 14.05 17.10
CA ILE A 259 -9.96 14.02 15.69
C ILE A 259 -9.72 12.63 15.13
N ASN A 260 -10.75 12.04 14.50
CA ASN A 260 -10.65 10.70 13.94
C ASN A 260 -11.52 10.57 12.69
N CYS A 261 -11.23 9.56 11.88
CA CYS A 261 -12.01 9.20 10.71
C CYS A 261 -12.35 7.72 10.74
N GLN A 262 -13.61 7.41 10.44
CA GLN A 262 -14.07 6.03 10.24
C GLN A 262 -14.41 5.85 8.77
N LEU A 263 -13.72 4.91 8.12
CA LEU A 263 -13.96 4.48 6.76
C LEU A 263 -14.51 3.05 6.76
N LYS A 264 -15.52 2.79 5.94
CA LYS A 264 -16.14 1.49 5.74
C LYS A 264 -16.02 1.08 4.28
N TYR A 265 -15.23 0.05 4.04
CA TYR A 265 -15.08 -0.59 2.74
C TYR A 265 -16.14 -1.69 2.62
N ILE A 266 -17.15 -1.43 1.79
CA ILE A 266 -18.32 -2.30 1.68
C ILE A 266 -17.94 -3.53 0.85
N PRO A 267 -17.98 -4.74 1.44
CA PRO A 267 -17.64 -5.95 0.70
C PRO A 267 -18.65 -6.18 -0.43
N TYR A 268 -18.19 -6.77 -1.53
CA TYR A 268 -19.07 -7.25 -2.56
C TYR A 268 -20.12 -8.21 -2.00
N SER A 269 -21.39 -7.97 -2.33
CA SER A 269 -22.51 -8.83 -1.98
C SER A 269 -23.58 -8.78 -3.06
N TYR A 270 -24.16 -9.93 -3.37
CA TYR A 270 -25.32 -10.03 -4.27
C TYR A 270 -26.57 -9.35 -3.70
N PHE A 271 -26.62 -9.13 -2.39
CA PHE A 271 -27.80 -8.61 -1.69
C PHE A 271 -27.74 -7.10 -1.42
N THR A 272 -26.59 -6.45 -1.68
CA THR A 272 -26.43 -5.01 -1.45
C THR A 272 -26.81 -4.22 -2.71
N ARG A 273 -27.54 -3.11 -2.54
CA ARG A 273 -27.83 -2.14 -3.61
C ARG A 273 -26.68 -1.16 -3.86
N ASP A 274 -25.64 -1.19 -3.02
CA ASP A 274 -24.45 -0.35 -3.21
C ASP A 274 -23.66 -0.81 -4.44
N SER A 275 -22.98 0.15 -5.08
CA SER A 275 -22.02 -0.14 -6.14
C SER A 275 -20.86 -0.99 -5.61
N GLN A 276 -20.32 -1.88 -6.44
CA GLN A 276 -19.10 -2.61 -6.09
C GLN A 276 -17.98 -1.64 -5.71
N ARG A 277 -17.10 -2.03 -4.80
CA ARG A 277 -15.92 -1.24 -4.37
C ARG A 277 -16.23 0.05 -3.62
N ARG A 278 -17.46 0.20 -3.15
CA ARG A 278 -17.92 1.38 -2.40
C ARG A 278 -17.13 1.55 -1.10
N VAL A 279 -16.71 2.79 -0.85
CA VAL A 279 -16.19 3.25 0.44
C VAL A 279 -17.03 4.42 0.91
N LYS A 280 -17.43 4.40 2.19
CA LYS A 280 -18.12 5.50 2.87
C LYS A 280 -17.36 5.84 4.14
N GLY A 281 -17.41 7.07 4.59
CA GLY A 281 -16.82 7.41 5.86
C GLY A 281 -17.21 8.77 6.39
N VAL A 282 -16.75 9.04 7.60
CA VAL A 282 -16.96 10.30 8.31
C VAL A 282 -15.69 10.72 9.03
N VAL A 283 -15.41 12.02 9.03
CA VAL A 283 -14.41 12.63 9.91
C VAL A 283 -15.14 13.26 11.09
N MET A 284 -14.64 13.03 12.29
CA MET A 284 -15.21 13.47 13.55
C MET A 284 -14.21 14.27 14.36
N ASP A 285 -14.73 15.28 15.05
CA ASP A 285 -14.04 16.03 16.09
C ASP A 285 -14.77 15.78 17.41
N ASN A 286 -14.11 15.07 18.32
CA ASN A 286 -14.64 14.68 19.63
C ASN A 286 -16.03 14.01 19.51
N GLY A 287 -16.19 13.15 18.51
CA GLY A 287 -17.42 12.41 18.21
C GLY A 287 -18.45 13.17 17.36
N ASN A 288 -18.25 14.46 17.10
CA ASN A 288 -19.12 15.24 16.22
C ASN A 288 -18.67 15.12 14.78
N VAL A 289 -19.53 14.62 13.89
CA VAL A 289 -19.19 14.49 12.46
C VAL A 289 -19.05 15.87 11.82
N LYS A 290 -17.91 16.11 11.17
CA LYS A 290 -17.54 17.36 10.49
C LYS A 290 -17.46 17.21 8.97
N TRP A 291 -17.06 16.04 8.49
CA TRP A 291 -16.96 15.75 7.05
C TRP A 291 -17.52 14.37 6.73
N VAL A 292 -18.09 14.24 5.54
CA VAL A 292 -18.53 12.97 4.95
C VAL A 292 -17.63 12.62 3.79
N ILE A 293 -17.29 11.34 3.66
CA ILE A 293 -16.45 10.78 2.60
C ILE A 293 -17.28 9.76 1.83
N ASN A 294 -17.27 9.86 0.50
CA ASN A 294 -17.98 8.92 -0.36
C ASN A 294 -17.21 8.67 -1.66
N GLY A 295 -17.13 7.42 -2.09
CA GLY A 295 -16.42 7.08 -3.32
C GLY A 295 -16.36 5.59 -3.60
N THR A 296 -15.52 5.21 -4.56
CA THR A 296 -15.08 3.83 -4.73
C THR A 296 -13.56 3.80 -4.74
N TRP A 297 -12.96 2.78 -4.12
CA TRP A 297 -11.50 2.71 -3.95
C TRP A 297 -10.73 2.51 -5.26
N ASP A 298 -11.42 2.30 -6.37
CA ASP A 298 -10.85 2.04 -7.69
C ASP A 298 -11.16 3.12 -8.73
N ASP A 299 -11.88 4.18 -8.38
CA ASP A 299 -12.25 5.25 -9.32
C ASP A 299 -12.05 6.64 -8.70
N GLN A 300 -12.87 7.04 -7.73
CA GLN A 300 -12.81 8.40 -7.17
C GLN A 300 -13.35 8.51 -5.75
N VAL A 301 -12.93 9.55 -5.03
CA VAL A 301 -13.40 9.92 -3.70
C VAL A 301 -13.76 11.40 -3.64
N GLU A 302 -14.94 11.67 -3.09
CA GLU A 302 -15.44 12.99 -2.75
C GLU A 302 -15.47 13.16 -1.23
N ILE A 303 -15.14 14.38 -0.78
CA ILE A 303 -15.26 14.81 0.61
C ILE A 303 -16.22 16.01 0.67
N ALA A 304 -17.10 16.07 1.66
CA ALA A 304 -18.05 17.16 1.80
C ALA A 304 -18.17 17.60 3.27
N PRO A 305 -18.14 18.92 3.56
CA PRO A 305 -18.31 19.41 4.91
C PRO A 305 -19.76 19.21 5.36
N VAL A 306 -19.97 18.88 6.62
CA VAL A 306 -21.31 18.77 7.22
C VAL A 306 -21.79 20.16 7.61
N THR A 307 -22.94 20.56 7.07
CA THR A 307 -23.59 21.86 7.33
C THR A 307 -24.75 21.73 8.32
N GLY A 308 -25.26 20.51 8.51
CA GLY A 308 -26.33 20.23 9.45
C GLY A 308 -26.51 18.73 9.68
N ASN A 309 -27.24 18.38 10.74
CA ASN A 309 -27.61 17.01 11.04
C ASN A 309 -29.12 16.94 11.26
N THR A 310 -29.78 16.05 10.55
CA THR A 310 -31.20 15.75 10.67
C THR A 310 -31.36 14.27 10.97
N GLY A 311 -32.38 13.84 11.72
CA GLY A 311 -32.55 12.43 12.09
C GLY A 311 -32.30 12.15 13.56
N THR A 312 -32.34 10.88 13.94
CA THR A 312 -32.22 10.46 15.35
C THR A 312 -30.75 10.24 15.71
N PRO A 313 -30.38 10.27 17.00
CA PRO A 313 -29.04 9.88 17.44
C PRO A 313 -28.63 8.47 16.99
N SER A 314 -29.61 7.59 16.77
CA SER A 314 -29.43 6.23 16.26
C SER A 314 -29.42 6.11 14.73
N ASN A 315 -29.79 7.16 13.99
CA ASN A 315 -29.78 7.15 12.53
C ASN A 315 -29.61 8.58 11.99
N PRO A 316 -28.41 9.17 12.14
CA PRO A 316 -28.16 10.53 11.71
C PRO A 316 -28.15 10.63 10.18
N ILE A 317 -28.70 11.73 9.66
CA ILE A 317 -28.72 12.12 8.26
C ILE A 317 -28.01 13.46 8.16
N TYR A 318 -26.78 13.41 7.66
CA TYR A 318 -25.94 14.60 7.53
C TYR A 318 -26.31 15.39 6.27
N GLN A 319 -26.67 16.64 6.47
CA GLN A 319 -26.72 17.63 5.40
C GLN A 319 -25.29 18.07 5.10
N THR A 320 -24.94 18.07 3.83
CA THR A 320 -23.58 18.36 3.37
C THR A 320 -23.56 19.63 2.54
N GLY A 321 -22.44 20.34 2.59
CA GLY A 321 -22.12 21.41 1.65
C GLY A 321 -21.72 20.85 0.29
N ASN A 322 -21.10 21.69 -0.54
CA ASN A 322 -20.62 21.27 -1.86
C ASN A 322 -19.54 20.18 -1.73
N PRO A 323 -19.66 19.07 -2.46
CA PRO A 323 -18.62 18.04 -2.48
C PRO A 323 -17.37 18.54 -3.19
N ILE A 324 -16.22 18.11 -2.68
CA ILE A 324 -14.89 18.34 -3.23
C ILE A 324 -14.36 17.00 -3.74
N LEU A 325 -13.95 16.94 -5.01
CA LEU A 325 -13.26 15.78 -5.56
C LEU A 325 -11.84 15.70 -4.99
N ALA A 326 -11.68 14.94 -3.91
CA ALA A 326 -10.40 14.82 -3.21
C ALA A 326 -9.41 13.91 -3.96
N TRP A 327 -9.93 12.91 -4.67
CA TRP A 327 -9.12 11.98 -5.45
C TRP A 327 -9.87 11.44 -6.66
N LYS A 328 -9.15 11.29 -7.78
CA LYS A 328 -9.56 10.58 -8.99
C LYS A 328 -8.40 9.70 -9.45
N ARG A 329 -8.69 8.46 -9.77
CA ARG A 329 -7.73 7.51 -10.31
C ARG A 329 -7.18 8.01 -11.65
N ARG A 330 -5.87 7.86 -11.84
CA ARG A 330 -5.22 8.08 -13.14
C ARG A 330 -5.42 6.86 -14.02
N ASP A 331 -5.69 7.10 -15.30
CA ASP A 331 -5.82 6.03 -16.27
C ASP A 331 -4.52 5.22 -16.37
N ALA A 332 -4.67 3.90 -16.44
CA ALA A 332 -3.54 3.03 -16.73
C ALA A 332 -3.05 3.30 -18.16
N PRO A 333 -1.75 3.11 -18.45
CA PRO A 333 -1.27 3.25 -19.82
C PRO A 333 -2.00 2.26 -20.75
N LYS A 334 -2.10 2.61 -22.04
CA LYS A 334 -2.70 1.75 -23.05
C LYS A 334 -2.00 0.38 -23.05
N ASP A 335 -2.79 -0.67 -23.26
CA ASP A 335 -2.36 -2.08 -23.28
C ASP A 335 -1.69 -2.57 -21.97
N SER A 336 -1.98 -1.93 -20.83
CA SER A 336 -1.39 -2.31 -19.53
C SER A 336 -1.55 -3.79 -19.17
N GLU A 337 -2.58 -4.47 -19.66
CA GLU A 337 -2.79 -5.91 -19.48
C GLU A 337 -1.66 -6.77 -20.05
N LYS A 338 -0.92 -6.27 -21.04
CA LYS A 338 0.25 -6.94 -21.61
C LYS A 338 1.47 -6.87 -20.68
N PHE A 339 1.53 -5.89 -19.78
CA PHE A 339 2.62 -5.72 -18.82
C PHE A 339 2.08 -5.59 -17.38
N TYR A 340 1.35 -6.62 -16.96
CA TYR A 340 0.93 -6.84 -15.56
C TYR A 340 -0.05 -5.81 -15.00
N ASN A 341 -0.79 -5.08 -15.85
CA ASN A 341 -1.71 -4.00 -15.47
C ASN A 341 -1.02 -2.90 -14.63
N PHE A 342 0.26 -2.63 -14.91
CA PHE A 342 1.02 -1.61 -14.19
C PHE A 342 0.50 -0.21 -14.48
N THR A 343 0.44 0.61 -13.44
CA THR A 343 0.33 2.06 -13.58
C THR A 343 1.65 2.62 -14.13
N LEU A 344 1.64 3.89 -14.53
CA LEU A 344 2.88 4.54 -14.98
C LEU A 344 3.97 4.51 -13.90
N LEU A 345 3.61 4.78 -12.64
CA LEU A 345 4.55 4.70 -11.51
C LEU A 345 5.08 3.28 -11.36
N ALA A 346 4.21 2.26 -11.33
CA ALA A 346 4.62 0.87 -11.20
C ALA A 346 5.58 0.43 -12.30
N ALA A 347 5.33 0.85 -13.55
CA ALA A 347 6.24 0.60 -14.66
C ALA A 347 7.63 1.20 -14.40
N GLN A 348 7.75 2.33 -13.70
CA GLN A 348 9.01 3.02 -13.43
C GLN A 348 9.79 2.50 -12.22
N LEU A 349 9.14 1.84 -11.26
CA LEU A 349 9.74 1.50 -9.96
C LEU A 349 11.00 0.61 -10.06
N ASN A 350 11.07 -0.24 -11.08
CA ASN A 350 12.17 -1.17 -11.29
C ASN A 350 13.07 -0.79 -12.48
N GLU A 351 12.98 0.46 -12.94
CA GLU A 351 13.94 1.02 -13.89
C GLU A 351 15.33 1.09 -13.23
N PRO A 352 16.41 0.60 -13.88
CA PRO A 352 17.76 0.66 -13.33
C PRO A 352 18.18 2.07 -12.92
N GLU A 353 18.95 2.18 -11.86
CA GLU A 353 19.43 3.45 -11.32
C GLU A 353 20.84 3.29 -10.78
N ASP A 354 21.72 4.25 -11.10
CA ASP A 354 23.10 4.24 -10.65
C ASP A 354 23.22 4.65 -9.19
N GLY A 355 24.24 4.12 -8.50
CA GLY A 355 24.55 4.51 -7.13
C GLY A 355 23.61 3.94 -6.07
N VAL A 356 22.71 3.02 -6.42
CA VAL A 356 21.93 2.22 -5.45
C VAL A 356 22.85 1.28 -4.64
N PRO A 357 22.48 0.88 -3.40
CA PRO A 357 23.22 -0.14 -2.65
C PRO A 357 23.13 -1.52 -3.33
N PRO A 358 24.06 -2.44 -3.02
CA PRO A 358 24.02 -3.82 -3.55
C PRO A 358 22.76 -4.61 -3.12
N THR A 359 22.05 -4.13 -2.11
CA THR A 359 20.79 -4.70 -1.59
C THR A 359 19.53 -4.15 -2.26
N ASP A 360 19.63 -3.19 -3.20
CA ASP A 360 18.46 -2.59 -3.83
C ASP A 360 17.68 -3.58 -4.71
N SER A 361 16.35 -3.59 -4.61
CA SER A 361 15.48 -4.47 -5.40
C SER A 361 15.70 -4.36 -6.92
N ARG A 362 16.23 -3.24 -7.45
CA ARG A 362 16.55 -3.14 -8.89
C ARG A 362 17.69 -4.06 -9.34
N LEU A 363 18.57 -4.43 -8.42
CA LEU A 363 19.70 -5.34 -8.62
C LEU A 363 19.31 -6.80 -8.39
N ARG A 364 18.09 -7.06 -7.92
CA ARG A 364 17.58 -8.40 -7.66
C ARG A 364 17.44 -9.20 -8.97
N PRO A 365 18.22 -10.29 -9.17
CA PRO A 365 18.40 -10.89 -10.49
C PRO A 365 17.20 -11.73 -10.97
N ASP A 366 16.52 -12.47 -10.10
CA ASP A 366 15.30 -13.22 -10.45
C ASP A 366 14.17 -12.29 -10.89
N GLN A 367 14.02 -11.15 -10.21
CA GLN A 367 13.05 -10.12 -10.56
C GLN A 367 13.37 -9.46 -11.91
N ARG A 368 14.64 -9.14 -12.18
CA ARG A 368 15.06 -8.57 -13.48
C ARG A 368 14.78 -9.53 -14.64
N LEU A 369 15.17 -10.80 -14.49
CA LEU A 369 14.93 -11.83 -15.49
C LEU A 369 13.43 -12.02 -15.76
N MET A 370 12.59 -11.92 -14.73
CA MET A 370 11.14 -11.96 -14.91
C MET A 370 10.62 -10.77 -15.73
N GLU A 371 11.08 -9.56 -15.43
CA GLU A 371 10.71 -8.34 -16.16
C GLU A 371 11.06 -8.42 -17.66
N GLU A 372 12.18 -9.07 -17.97
CA GLU A 372 12.66 -9.33 -19.33
C GLU A 372 11.95 -10.51 -20.03
N GLY A 373 10.98 -11.15 -19.36
CA GLY A 373 10.24 -12.30 -19.91
C GLY A 373 10.99 -13.64 -19.85
N ARG A 374 12.17 -13.68 -19.23
CA ARG A 374 13.01 -14.89 -19.09
C ARG A 374 12.61 -15.73 -17.87
N TRP A 375 11.37 -16.22 -17.87
CA TRP A 375 10.76 -16.86 -16.69
C TRP A 375 11.48 -18.12 -16.18
N ASP A 376 12.05 -18.93 -17.07
CA ASP A 376 12.79 -20.14 -16.66
C ASP A 376 14.08 -19.79 -15.91
N ASP A 377 14.82 -18.80 -16.41
CA ASP A 377 16.04 -18.32 -15.76
C ASP A 377 15.70 -17.59 -14.45
N ALA A 378 14.62 -16.80 -14.43
CA ALA A 378 14.10 -16.20 -13.22
C ALA A 378 13.76 -17.24 -12.14
N ASN A 379 13.14 -18.37 -12.52
CA ASN A 379 12.85 -19.46 -11.58
C ASN A 379 14.13 -20.10 -11.02
N LYS A 380 15.16 -20.35 -11.84
CA LYS A 380 16.44 -20.89 -11.38
C LYS A 380 17.11 -19.94 -10.39
N GLU A 381 17.12 -18.66 -10.71
CA GLU A 381 17.75 -17.65 -9.89
C GLU A 381 17.01 -17.44 -8.57
N LYS A 382 15.68 -17.45 -8.61
CA LYS A 382 14.84 -17.42 -7.42
C LYS A 382 15.18 -18.56 -6.46
N ILE A 383 15.38 -19.77 -6.97
CA ILE A 383 15.78 -20.93 -6.16
C ILE A 383 17.16 -20.70 -5.53
N ARG A 384 18.13 -20.20 -6.30
CA ARG A 384 19.49 -19.94 -5.83
C ARG A 384 19.51 -18.94 -4.66
N ILE A 385 18.84 -17.80 -4.82
CA ILE A 385 18.85 -16.75 -3.78
C ILE A 385 18.00 -17.13 -2.56
N GLU A 386 16.88 -17.84 -2.75
CA GLU A 386 16.09 -18.37 -1.64
C GLU A 386 16.89 -19.42 -0.83
N GLU A 387 17.68 -20.29 -1.48
CA GLU A 387 18.54 -21.25 -0.77
C GLU A 387 19.71 -20.58 -0.07
N LYS A 388 20.33 -19.55 -0.68
CA LYS A 388 21.37 -18.72 -0.02
C LYS A 388 20.83 -18.16 1.29
N GLN A 389 19.66 -17.53 1.26
CA GLN A 389 18.99 -17.01 2.45
C GLN A 389 18.63 -18.10 3.47
N ARG A 390 18.09 -19.25 3.02
CA ARG A 390 17.77 -20.38 3.91
C ARG A 390 19.00 -20.91 4.63
N THR A 391 20.13 -20.98 3.95
CA THR A 391 21.41 -21.43 4.51
C THR A 391 21.90 -20.48 5.59
N VAL A 392 21.94 -19.17 5.31
CA VAL A 392 22.34 -18.14 6.28
C VAL A 392 21.39 -18.10 7.49
N ARG A 393 20.09 -18.39 7.29
CA ARG A 393 19.14 -18.51 8.39
C ARG A 393 19.44 -19.72 9.28
N ARG A 394 19.62 -20.91 8.70
CA ARG A 394 19.95 -22.14 9.45
C ARG A 394 21.25 -21.98 10.25
N GLN A 395 22.26 -21.33 9.68
CA GLN A 395 23.51 -21.02 10.38
C GLN A 395 23.29 -20.12 11.58
N ARG A 396 22.49 -19.05 11.44
CA ARG A 396 22.14 -18.16 12.55
C ARG A 396 21.32 -18.86 13.65
N GLU A 397 20.38 -19.72 13.25
CA GLU A 397 19.57 -20.52 14.19
C GLU A 397 20.47 -21.49 15.00
N ALA A 398 21.37 -22.22 14.33
CA ALA A 398 22.32 -23.12 14.99
C ALA A 398 23.29 -22.38 15.92
N GLU A 399 23.77 -21.20 15.51
CA GLU A 399 24.64 -20.35 16.32
C GLU A 399 23.91 -19.80 17.56
N ALA A 400 22.63 -19.44 17.42
CA ALA A 400 21.79 -19.02 18.54
C ALA A 400 21.53 -20.16 19.53
N GLU A 401 21.26 -21.38 19.05
CA GLU A 401 21.06 -22.57 19.88
C GLU A 401 22.34 -22.93 20.63
N LYS A 402 23.49 -22.93 19.93
CA LYS A 402 24.80 -23.13 20.55
C LYS A 402 25.07 -22.08 21.62
N ALA A 403 24.82 -20.80 21.31
CA ALA A 403 24.98 -19.71 22.26
C ALA A 403 24.17 -19.89 23.54
N ALA A 404 22.90 -20.29 23.38
CA ALA A 404 22.02 -20.58 24.50
C ALA A 404 22.53 -21.77 25.34
N SER A 405 23.01 -22.84 24.69
CA SER A 405 23.56 -24.02 25.39
C SER A 405 24.83 -23.72 26.18
N GLU A 406 25.65 -22.78 25.70
CA GLU A 406 26.91 -22.34 26.31
C GLU A 406 26.70 -21.19 27.32
N GLY A 407 25.47 -20.69 27.48
CA GLY A 407 25.17 -19.52 28.33
C GLY A 407 25.82 -18.22 27.85
N ARG A 408 26.24 -18.13 26.58
CA ARG A 408 26.87 -16.94 25.99
C ARG A 408 25.83 -16.04 25.32
N PRO A 409 26.09 -14.71 25.24
CA PRO A 409 25.20 -13.81 24.53
C PRO A 409 25.17 -14.11 23.02
N PHE A 410 24.00 -14.00 22.40
CA PHE A 410 23.79 -14.08 20.95
C PHE A 410 23.32 -12.72 20.42
N THR A 411 23.90 -12.26 19.32
CA THR A 411 23.46 -11.03 18.65
C THR A 411 22.52 -11.39 17.51
N PRO A 412 21.21 -11.08 17.61
CA PRO A 412 20.28 -11.32 16.51
C PRO A 412 20.56 -10.40 15.33
N TYR A 413 19.96 -10.71 14.18
CA TYR A 413 19.98 -9.82 13.02
C TYR A 413 19.44 -8.44 13.40
N LYS A 414 20.17 -7.40 13.00
CA LYS A 414 19.77 -6.01 13.17
C LYS A 414 19.65 -5.36 11.79
N PRO A 415 18.50 -4.76 11.46
CA PRO A 415 18.36 -3.98 10.23
C PRO A 415 19.39 -2.84 10.17
N LEU A 416 19.89 -2.58 8.98
CA LEU A 416 20.97 -1.62 8.80
C LEU A 416 20.46 -0.19 8.91
N TRP A 417 19.29 0.10 8.33
CA TRP A 417 18.78 1.45 8.15
C TRP A 417 17.63 1.81 9.09
N PHE A 418 17.09 0.81 9.78
CA PHE A 418 16.04 0.97 10.79
C PHE A 418 16.50 0.46 12.16
N GLU A 419 16.10 1.14 13.23
CA GLU A 419 16.31 0.72 14.61
C GLU A 419 15.03 0.16 15.21
N GLN A 420 15.15 -0.87 16.04
CA GLN A 420 14.02 -1.42 16.79
C GLN A 420 13.78 -0.60 18.04
N LYS A 421 12.53 -0.15 18.24
CA LYS A 421 12.08 0.56 19.44
C LYS A 421 10.81 -0.08 19.98
N THR A 422 10.84 -0.39 21.27
CA THR A 422 9.65 -0.80 22.02
C THR A 422 8.78 0.42 22.27
N GLN A 423 7.51 0.34 21.91
CA GLN A 423 6.55 1.39 22.22
C GLN A 423 6.33 1.45 23.74
N GLU A 424 6.43 2.64 24.32
CA GLU A 424 6.33 2.89 25.76
C GLU A 424 5.04 2.28 26.35
N GLY A 425 5.19 1.44 27.38
CA GLY A 425 4.06 0.75 28.03
C GLY A 425 3.46 -0.43 27.24
N SER A 426 4.13 -0.95 26.20
CA SER A 426 3.66 -2.12 25.45
C SER A 426 4.81 -3.04 25.03
N ASP A 427 4.49 -4.30 24.73
CA ASP A 427 5.45 -5.25 24.12
C ASP A 427 5.54 -5.09 22.59
N ILE A 428 4.99 -4.01 22.02
CA ILE A 428 4.98 -3.79 20.58
C ILE A 428 6.32 -3.19 20.15
N ILE A 429 7.05 -3.94 19.34
CA ILE A 429 8.29 -3.49 18.69
C ILE A 429 7.93 -2.78 17.38
N THR A 430 8.53 -1.62 17.16
CA THR A 430 8.41 -0.84 15.92
C THR A 430 9.79 -0.53 15.35
N HIS A 431 9.88 -0.35 14.03
CA HIS A 431 11.12 -0.01 13.34
C HIS A 431 11.14 1.47 12.94
N ILE A 432 12.11 2.23 13.46
CA ILE A 432 12.28 3.66 13.22
C ILE A 432 13.43 3.87 12.24
N TYR A 433 13.21 4.69 11.22
CA TYR A 433 14.24 5.01 10.25
C TYR A 433 15.36 5.82 10.90
N LYS A 434 16.62 5.39 10.72
CA LYS A 434 17.81 6.04 11.30
C LYS A 434 18.20 7.35 10.59
N GLN A 435 17.58 7.67 9.45
CA GLN A 435 17.90 8.85 8.63
C GLN A 435 19.34 8.90 8.11
N THR A 436 20.00 7.74 7.98
CA THR A 436 21.40 7.63 7.53
C THR A 436 21.56 7.18 6.08
N TYR A 437 20.50 6.68 5.43
CA TYR A 437 20.58 6.07 4.11
C TYR A 437 20.96 7.08 3.03
N TRP A 438 20.26 8.21 2.94
CA TRP A 438 20.50 9.21 1.90
C TRP A 438 21.91 9.80 1.97
N THR A 439 22.41 10.09 3.17
CA THR A 439 23.81 10.52 3.38
C THR A 439 24.81 9.42 2.95
N SER A 440 24.51 8.15 3.26
CA SER A 440 25.35 7.04 2.81
C SER A 440 25.35 6.88 1.30
N LYS A 441 24.24 7.19 0.62
CA LYS A 441 24.14 7.23 -0.85
C LYS A 441 25.02 8.30 -1.46
N GLU A 442 24.92 9.53 -0.96
CA GLU A 442 25.73 10.66 -1.41
C GLU A 442 27.23 10.34 -1.30
N GLU A 443 27.63 9.66 -0.23
CA GLU A 443 29.02 9.28 0.04
C GLU A 443 29.42 7.91 -0.53
N LYS A 444 28.50 7.19 -1.20
CA LYS A 444 28.69 5.84 -1.76
C LYS A 444 29.19 4.80 -0.73
N ARG A 445 28.72 4.90 0.51
CA ARG A 445 29.09 4.02 1.62
C ARG A 445 28.20 2.79 1.70
N TRP A 446 28.62 1.72 1.03
CA TRP A 446 27.90 0.43 0.97
C TRP A 446 28.60 -0.75 1.64
N ALA A 447 29.72 -0.51 2.35
CA ALA A 447 30.53 -1.58 2.93
C ALA A 447 29.78 -2.44 3.96
N ASP A 448 28.81 -1.85 4.67
CA ASP A 448 28.01 -2.55 5.68
C ASP A 448 26.78 -3.25 5.10
N CYS A 449 26.50 -3.09 3.80
CA CYS A 449 25.37 -3.76 3.15
C CYS A 449 25.64 -5.27 3.03
N PRO A 450 24.69 -6.13 3.42
CA PRO A 450 24.86 -7.57 3.31
C PRO A 450 24.83 -8.04 1.84
N ASP A 451 25.58 -9.11 1.55
CA ASP A 451 25.52 -9.80 0.26
C ASP A 451 24.35 -10.80 0.22
N ILE A 452 23.21 -10.37 -0.34
CA ILE A 452 21.94 -11.11 -0.28
C ILE A 452 21.49 -11.74 -1.61
N PHE A 453 22.02 -11.30 -2.76
CA PHE A 453 21.63 -11.83 -4.07
C PHE A 453 22.48 -13.00 -4.53
#